data_AF-A0A1V6DSH9-F1
#
_entry.id   AF-A0A1V6DSH9-F1
#
_cell.length_a   1.000
_cell.length_b   1.000
_cell.length_c   1.000
_cell.angle_alpha   90.00
_cell.angle_beta   90.00
_cell.angle_gamma   90.00
#
_symmetry.space_group_name_H-M   'P 1'
#
loop_
_entity.id
_entity.type
_entity.pdbx_description
1 polymer ?
#
loop_
_entity_poly.entity_id
_entity_poly.type
_entity_poly.pdbx_seq_one_letter_code
_entity_poly.pdbx_strand_id
1 'polypeptide(L)'
;MGDVSQFMKLLKQRFSVWFNKSHRRYGTLWAERFKSLLVESTGRAIETVAAYIDLNPVRAGLADDPKDYRFCGYGEAVAGNPDAQLGLLSLRGETDWSTAQAGYRLTLFGTAAAPRAHAASVSPEALQQVVATGGKLPLTTLLRCRIRHFTDGAVLGSQAFVQQQLAAYRTLHHRRARTAVRPMPLITDWGGLATLRGLRKPALG
;
A
#
# COMPACT_ATOMS: atom_id res chain seq x y z
N MET A 1 -18.79 -11.20 22.24
CA MET A 1 -17.61 -11.55 21.40
C MET A 1 -17.44 -10.41 20.40
N GLY A 2 -16.27 -9.77 20.32
CA GLY A 2 -16.06 -8.54 19.54
C GLY A 2 -15.78 -7.27 20.34
N ASP A 3 -15.61 -7.36 21.67
CA ASP A 3 -15.21 -6.20 22.48
C ASP A 3 -13.71 -5.92 22.35
N VAL A 4 -13.37 -4.83 21.68
CA VAL A 4 -12.00 -4.35 21.50
C VAL A 4 -11.61 -3.27 22.53
N SER A 5 -12.45 -2.99 23.53
CA SER A 5 -12.27 -1.87 24.46
C SER A 5 -10.96 -1.94 25.24
N GLN A 6 -10.60 -3.11 25.78
CA GLN A 6 -9.37 -3.26 26.55
C GLN A 6 -8.13 -3.10 25.67
N PHE A 7 -8.17 -3.64 24.44
CA PHE A 7 -7.12 -3.45 23.46
C PHE A 7 -6.94 -1.97 23.11
N MET A 8 -8.03 -1.27 22.76
CA MET A 8 -7.99 0.14 22.40
C MET A 8 -7.56 1.03 23.57
N LYS A 9 -7.97 0.70 24.81
CA LYS A 9 -7.50 1.40 26.02
C LYS A 9 -5.99 1.27 26.17
N LEU A 10 -5.47 0.05 26.10
CA LEU A 10 -4.04 -0.21 26.28
C LEU A 10 -3.21 0.44 25.16
N LEU A 11 -3.66 0.34 23.90
CA LEU A 11 -3.02 0.99 22.76
C LEU A 11 -2.93 2.51 22.94
N LYS A 12 -4.07 3.16 23.18
CA LYS A 12 -4.14 4.62 23.36
C LYS A 12 -3.30 5.09 24.55
N GLN A 13 -3.34 4.36 25.67
CA GLN A 13 -2.60 4.71 26.87
C GLN A 13 -1.08 4.61 26.65
N ARG A 14 -0.60 3.46 26.14
CA ARG A 14 0.83 3.25 25.91
C ARG A 14 1.40 4.24 24.89
N PHE A 15 0.66 4.49 23.82
CA PHE A 15 1.08 5.48 22.81
C PHE A 15 1.13 6.89 23.40
N SER A 16 0.14 7.29 24.21
CA SER A 16 0.15 8.62 24.86
C SER A 16 1.33 8.79 25.79
N VAL A 17 1.63 7.79 26.62
CA VAL A 17 2.78 7.81 27.54
C VAL A 17 4.08 7.96 26.77
N TRP A 18 4.29 7.15 25.73
CA TRP A 18 5.48 7.22 24.88
C TRP A 18 5.58 8.58 24.18
N PHE A 19 4.52 9.03 23.49
CA PHE A 19 4.52 10.25 22.71
C PHE A 19 4.77 11.49 23.58
N ASN A 20 4.09 11.58 24.73
CA ASN A 20 4.26 12.68 25.67
C ASN A 20 5.69 12.73 26.21
N LYS A 21 6.26 11.58 26.60
CA LYS A 21 7.65 11.50 27.06
C LYS A 21 8.63 11.93 25.96
N SER A 22 8.45 11.45 24.73
CA SER A 22 9.34 11.77 23.59
C SER A 22 9.28 13.24 23.16
N HIS A 23 8.12 13.90 23.31
CA HIS A 23 7.91 15.29 22.89
C HIS A 23 7.87 16.29 24.05
N ARG A 24 8.26 15.86 25.27
CA ARG A 24 8.21 16.67 26.50
C ARG A 24 6.84 17.34 26.72
N ARG A 25 5.75 16.64 26.37
CA ARG A 25 4.37 17.06 26.58
C ARG A 25 3.77 16.35 27.79
N TYR A 26 2.66 16.88 28.29
CA TYR A 26 1.80 16.24 29.28
C TYR A 26 0.33 16.41 28.87
N GLY A 27 -0.56 15.63 29.50
CA GLY A 27 -2.00 15.69 29.22
C GLY A 27 -2.50 14.69 28.18
N THR A 28 -3.75 14.88 27.75
CA THR A 28 -4.44 13.99 26.81
C THR A 28 -3.91 14.15 25.39
N LEU A 29 -3.71 13.03 24.70
CA LEU A 29 -3.32 13.01 23.29
C LEU A 29 -4.52 12.76 22.37
N TRP A 30 -5.50 12.00 22.85
CA TRP A 30 -6.67 11.60 22.08
C TRP A 30 -7.85 12.48 22.44
N ALA A 31 -8.57 12.98 21.43
CA ALA A 31 -9.76 13.82 21.64
C ALA A 31 -10.93 13.03 22.24
N GLU A 32 -11.20 11.83 21.73
CA GLU A 32 -12.38 11.04 22.10
C GLU A 32 -12.09 9.55 22.30
N ARG A 33 -13.10 8.82 22.80
CA ARG A 33 -13.15 7.35 22.76
C ARG A 33 -13.17 6.83 21.32
N PHE A 34 -12.88 5.55 21.14
CA PHE A 34 -12.99 4.92 19.82
C PHE A 34 -14.47 4.68 19.47
N LYS A 35 -14.77 4.69 18.17
CA LYS A 35 -16.06 4.23 17.63
C LYS A 35 -15.90 2.77 17.19
N SER A 36 -16.96 1.97 17.38
CA SER A 36 -16.99 0.56 16.97
C SER A 36 -18.28 0.32 16.23
N LEU A 37 -18.18 -0.10 14.97
CA LEU A 37 -19.29 -0.39 14.09
C LEU A 37 -19.09 -1.77 13.50
N LEU A 38 -20.10 -2.63 13.60
CA LEU A 38 -20.11 -3.90 12.88
C LEU A 38 -20.41 -3.61 11.42
N VAL A 39 -19.59 -4.17 10.53
CA VAL A 39 -19.71 -4.00 9.08
C VAL A 39 -19.95 -5.38 8.49
N GLU A 40 -20.95 -5.48 7.61
CA GLU A 40 -21.18 -6.68 6.83
C GLU A 40 -19.92 -7.02 6.02
N SER A 41 -19.44 -8.26 6.12
CA SER A 41 -18.16 -8.68 5.57
C SER A 41 -18.15 -8.82 4.04
N THR A 42 -19.29 -8.59 3.39
CA THR A 42 -19.49 -8.82 1.95
C THR A 42 -20.22 -7.66 1.31
N GLY A 43 -19.88 -7.38 0.05
CA GLY A 43 -20.60 -6.41 -0.77
C GLY A 43 -20.32 -4.96 -0.39
N ARG A 44 -21.33 -4.10 -0.61
CA ARG A 44 -21.15 -2.64 -0.67
C ARG A 44 -20.75 -2.01 0.66
N ALA A 45 -21.15 -2.60 1.80
CA ALA A 45 -20.86 -2.03 3.11
C ALA A 45 -19.36 -1.98 3.40
N ILE A 46 -18.66 -3.11 3.25
CA ILE A 46 -17.22 -3.19 3.48
C ILE A 46 -16.41 -2.40 2.45
N GLU A 47 -16.84 -2.41 1.17
CA GLU A 47 -16.21 -1.58 0.13
C GLU A 47 -16.31 -0.09 0.44
N THR A 48 -17.47 0.38 0.93
CA THR A 48 -17.68 1.79 1.29
C THR A 48 -16.79 2.20 2.47
N VAL A 49 -16.65 1.31 3.47
CA VAL A 49 -15.79 1.57 4.63
C VAL A 49 -14.31 1.57 4.23
N ALA A 50 -13.88 0.63 3.39
CA ALA A 50 -12.52 0.58 2.87
C ALA A 50 -12.19 1.85 2.06
N ALA A 51 -13.06 2.24 1.14
CA ALA A 51 -12.89 3.46 0.35
C ALA A 51 -12.88 4.72 1.22
N TYR A 52 -13.69 4.76 2.29
CA TYR A 52 -13.64 5.87 3.25
C TYR A 52 -12.25 5.99 3.89
N ILE A 53 -11.67 4.89 4.34
CA ILE A 53 -10.35 4.85 4.98
C ILE A 53 -9.27 5.30 3.99
N ASP A 54 -9.26 4.72 2.79
CA ASP A 54 -8.24 5.00 1.78
C ASP A 54 -8.33 6.41 1.20
N LEU A 55 -9.51 7.04 1.22
CA LEU A 55 -9.72 8.43 0.78
C LEU A 55 -9.51 9.48 1.87
N ASN A 56 -9.36 9.11 3.14
CA ASN A 56 -9.07 10.08 4.20
C ASN A 56 -7.84 10.96 3.94
N PRO A 57 -6.67 10.44 3.51
CA PRO A 57 -5.52 11.28 3.20
C PRO A 57 -5.81 12.27 2.07
N VAL A 58 -6.57 11.86 1.05
CA VAL A 58 -6.97 12.75 -0.04
C VAL A 58 -7.88 13.85 0.47
N ARG A 59 -8.93 13.49 1.22
CA ARG A 59 -9.89 14.43 1.79
C ARG A 59 -9.25 15.42 2.78
N ALA A 60 -8.20 14.99 3.47
CA ALA A 60 -7.41 15.83 4.37
C ALA A 60 -6.36 16.70 3.64
N GLY A 61 -6.22 16.59 2.31
CA GLY A 61 -5.23 17.31 1.53
C GLY A 61 -3.78 16.85 1.75
N LEU A 62 -3.59 15.62 2.27
CA LEU A 62 -2.27 15.04 2.53
C LEU A 62 -1.67 14.35 1.30
N ALA A 63 -2.51 13.96 0.32
CA ALA A 63 -2.10 13.33 -0.92
C ALA A 63 -3.14 13.60 -2.02
N ASP A 64 -2.71 13.72 -3.28
CA ASP A 64 -3.63 13.88 -4.41
C ASP A 64 -4.23 12.54 -4.88
N ASP A 65 -3.50 11.44 -4.63
CA ASP A 65 -3.90 10.07 -4.96
C ASP A 65 -3.70 9.17 -3.74
N PRO A 66 -4.66 8.29 -3.40
CA PRO A 66 -4.51 7.36 -2.29
C PRO A 66 -3.24 6.50 -2.36
N LYS A 67 -2.74 6.18 -3.56
CA LYS A 67 -1.50 5.40 -3.71
C LYS A 67 -0.25 6.11 -3.14
N ASP A 68 -0.30 7.44 -3.06
CA ASP A 68 0.84 8.26 -2.62
C ASP A 68 0.87 8.41 -1.09
N TYR A 69 -0.16 7.93 -0.39
CA TYR A 69 -0.20 7.89 1.05
C TYR A 69 0.12 6.49 1.58
N ARG A 70 1.34 6.30 2.09
CA ARG A 70 1.81 4.99 2.55
C ARG A 70 1.01 4.40 3.72
N PHE A 71 0.33 5.20 4.52
CA PHE A 71 -0.39 4.72 5.70
C PHE A 71 -1.87 4.41 5.44
N CYS A 72 -2.25 4.10 4.20
CA CYS A 72 -3.55 3.53 3.86
C CYS A 72 -3.42 2.15 3.20
N GLY A 73 -4.52 1.39 3.21
CA GLY A 73 -4.53 0.01 2.73
C GLY A 73 -4.26 -0.08 1.23
N TYR A 74 -4.87 0.82 0.44
CA TYR A 74 -4.61 0.88 -1.00
C TYR A 74 -3.16 1.21 -1.33
N GLY A 75 -2.57 2.20 -0.65
CA GLY A 75 -1.15 2.57 -0.82
C GLY A 75 -0.22 1.40 -0.53
N GLU A 76 -0.43 0.69 0.59
CA GLU A 76 0.34 -0.51 0.94
C GLU A 76 0.16 -1.65 -0.07
N ALA A 77 -1.06 -1.88 -0.57
CA ALA A 77 -1.36 -2.91 -1.55
C ALA A 77 -0.66 -2.64 -2.90
N VAL A 78 -0.67 -1.37 -3.36
CA VAL A 78 0.06 -0.93 -4.56
C VAL A 78 1.58 -1.03 -4.35
N ALA A 79 2.07 -0.65 -3.17
CA ALA A 79 3.47 -0.81 -2.78
C ALA A 79 3.91 -2.28 -2.66
N GLY A 80 2.95 -3.22 -2.57
CA GLY A 80 3.19 -4.66 -2.66
C GLY A 80 3.18 -5.43 -1.38
N ASN A 81 2.52 -4.90 -0.37
CA ASN A 81 2.27 -5.63 0.86
C ASN A 81 1.30 -6.79 0.59
N PRO A 82 1.72 -8.06 0.71
CA PRO A 82 0.88 -9.21 0.38
C PRO A 82 -0.43 -9.27 1.18
N ASP A 83 -0.40 -8.88 2.46
CA ASP A 83 -1.59 -8.89 3.31
C ASP A 83 -2.61 -7.83 2.87
N ALA A 84 -2.13 -6.65 2.47
CA ALA A 84 -2.98 -5.60 1.93
C ALA A 84 -3.58 -5.99 0.56
N GLN A 85 -2.81 -6.69 -0.27
CA GLN A 85 -3.29 -7.24 -1.55
C GLN A 85 -4.36 -8.30 -1.34
N LEU A 86 -4.13 -9.25 -0.43
CA LEU A 86 -5.11 -10.26 -0.06
C LEU A 86 -6.39 -9.62 0.49
N GLY A 87 -6.26 -8.59 1.33
CA GLY A 87 -7.39 -7.81 1.82
C GLY A 87 -8.20 -7.20 0.68
N LEU A 88 -7.53 -6.60 -0.31
CA LEU A 88 -8.21 -5.98 -1.45
C LEU A 88 -8.84 -7.01 -2.41
N LEU A 89 -8.17 -8.13 -2.66
CA LEU A 89 -8.71 -9.26 -3.42
C LEU A 89 -9.98 -9.79 -2.76
N SER A 90 -9.93 -10.03 -1.45
CA SER A 90 -11.08 -10.49 -0.67
C SER A 90 -12.23 -9.47 -0.65
N LEU A 91 -11.92 -8.18 -0.51
CA LEU A 91 -12.90 -7.10 -0.54
C LEU A 91 -13.69 -7.10 -1.85
N ARG A 92 -12.97 -7.28 -2.95
CA ARG A 92 -13.51 -7.21 -4.31
C ARG A 92 -14.10 -8.53 -4.81
N GLY A 93 -13.83 -9.65 -4.13
CA GLY A 93 -14.19 -10.98 -4.62
C GLY A 93 -13.38 -11.41 -5.86
N GLU A 94 -12.16 -10.88 -6.01
CA GLU A 94 -11.31 -11.07 -7.17
C GLU A 94 -10.15 -12.00 -6.83
N THR A 95 -9.65 -12.74 -7.83
CA THR A 95 -8.46 -13.60 -7.68
C THR A 95 -7.23 -13.02 -8.39
N ASP A 96 -7.44 -12.18 -9.39
CA ASP A 96 -6.39 -11.47 -10.11
C ASP A 96 -6.18 -10.08 -9.51
N TRP A 97 -4.93 -9.80 -9.12
CA TRP A 97 -4.57 -8.52 -8.52
C TRP A 97 -4.76 -7.34 -9.48
N SER A 98 -4.43 -7.51 -10.77
CA SER A 98 -4.54 -6.42 -11.74
C SER A 98 -6.00 -5.95 -11.86
N THR A 99 -6.93 -6.90 -11.92
CA THR A 99 -8.37 -6.68 -11.93
C THR A 99 -8.86 -6.03 -10.63
N ALA A 100 -8.47 -6.58 -9.47
CA ALA A 100 -8.86 -6.03 -8.17
C ALA A 100 -8.38 -4.60 -7.96
N GLN A 101 -7.11 -4.32 -8.26
CA GLN A 101 -6.50 -3.00 -8.15
C GLN A 101 -7.20 -2.01 -9.08
N ALA A 102 -7.38 -2.37 -10.35
CA ALA A 102 -7.98 -1.49 -11.33
C ALA A 102 -9.43 -1.14 -10.99
N GLY A 103 -10.24 -2.17 -10.66
CA GLY A 103 -11.63 -1.98 -10.25
C GLY A 103 -11.75 -1.13 -8.99
N TYR A 104 -10.96 -1.41 -7.96
CA TYR A 104 -11.01 -0.61 -6.73
C TYR A 104 -10.53 0.84 -6.95
N ARG A 105 -9.53 1.06 -7.82
CA ARG A 105 -9.09 2.42 -8.16
C ARG A 105 -10.21 3.24 -8.82
N LEU A 106 -11.00 2.63 -9.71
CA LEU A 106 -12.18 3.28 -10.29
C LEU A 106 -13.19 3.66 -9.20
N THR A 107 -13.45 2.77 -8.24
CA THR A 107 -14.33 3.05 -7.09
C THR A 107 -13.81 4.22 -6.25
N LEU A 108 -12.50 4.25 -5.95
CA LEU A 108 -11.89 5.33 -5.17
C LEU A 108 -12.04 6.68 -5.87
N PHE A 109 -11.68 6.77 -7.15
CA PHE A 109 -11.73 8.02 -7.91
C PHE A 109 -13.17 8.47 -8.18
N GLY A 110 -14.08 7.54 -8.48
CA GLY A 110 -15.50 7.86 -8.61
C GLY A 110 -16.13 8.38 -7.31
N THR A 111 -15.72 7.82 -6.16
CA THR A 111 -16.19 8.26 -4.84
C THR A 111 -15.57 9.60 -4.41
N ALA A 112 -14.30 9.83 -4.77
CA ALA A 112 -13.56 11.02 -4.37
C ALA A 112 -13.87 12.26 -5.22
N ALA A 113 -14.42 12.08 -6.42
CA ALA A 113 -14.87 13.18 -7.27
C ALA A 113 -16.15 13.85 -6.76
N ALA A 114 -16.95 13.15 -5.94
CA ALA A 114 -18.11 13.76 -5.31
C ALA A 114 -17.67 14.81 -4.26
N PRO A 115 -18.09 16.08 -4.39
CA PRO A 115 -17.68 17.13 -3.48
C PRO A 115 -18.18 16.84 -2.06
N ARG A 116 -17.37 17.20 -1.06
CA ARG A 116 -17.71 17.05 0.34
C ARG A 116 -17.34 18.33 1.08
N ALA A 117 -18.26 18.84 1.89
CA ALA A 117 -18.04 20.08 2.64
C ALA A 117 -16.76 19.96 3.50
N HIS A 118 -15.91 20.98 3.41
CA HIS A 118 -14.64 21.07 4.15
C HIS A 118 -13.65 19.92 3.91
N ALA A 119 -13.71 19.27 2.74
CA ALA A 119 -12.76 18.23 2.36
C ALA A 119 -12.27 18.45 0.93
N ALA A 120 -11.01 18.09 0.68
CA ALA A 120 -10.49 18.04 -0.68
C ALA A 120 -11.15 16.88 -1.47
N SER A 121 -11.25 17.07 -2.78
CA SER A 121 -11.79 16.11 -3.73
C SER A 121 -10.78 15.88 -4.85
N VAL A 122 -10.90 14.73 -5.51
CA VAL A 122 -10.13 14.46 -6.72
C VAL A 122 -10.63 15.36 -7.84
N SER A 123 -9.71 15.90 -8.66
CA SER A 123 -10.10 16.76 -9.77
C SER A 123 -10.81 15.97 -10.89
N PRO A 124 -11.72 16.60 -11.66
CA PRO A 124 -12.37 15.95 -12.80
C PRO A 124 -11.37 15.37 -13.81
N GLU A 125 -10.24 16.04 -14.03
CA GLU A 125 -9.18 15.60 -14.95
C GLU A 125 -8.51 14.32 -14.42
N ALA A 126 -8.22 14.26 -13.13
CA ALA A 126 -7.63 13.09 -12.50
C ALA A 126 -8.60 11.88 -12.55
N LEU A 127 -9.90 12.10 -12.36
CA LEU A 127 -10.91 11.06 -12.59
C LEU A 127 -10.91 10.59 -14.04
N GLN A 128 -10.95 11.51 -15.01
CA GLN A 128 -10.94 11.16 -16.44
C GLN A 128 -9.71 10.35 -16.83
N GLN A 129 -8.53 10.70 -16.30
CA GLN A 129 -7.30 9.93 -16.54
C GLN A 129 -7.41 8.50 -16.02
N VAL A 130 -7.94 8.31 -14.81
CA VAL A 130 -8.12 6.97 -14.23
C VAL A 130 -9.17 6.16 -15.00
N VAL A 131 -10.25 6.79 -15.45
CA VAL A 131 -11.25 6.14 -16.31
C VAL A 131 -10.63 5.75 -17.65
N ALA A 132 -9.81 6.61 -18.26
CA ALA A 132 -9.16 6.34 -19.54
C ALA A 132 -8.18 5.16 -19.48
N THR A 133 -7.51 4.93 -18.35
CA THR A 133 -6.66 3.74 -18.15
C THR A 133 -7.44 2.52 -17.64
N GLY A 134 -8.75 2.63 -17.45
CA GLY A 134 -9.59 1.60 -16.85
C GLY A 134 -9.17 1.27 -15.41
N GLY A 135 -8.61 2.24 -14.67
CA GLY A 135 -8.09 2.04 -13.31
C GLY A 135 -6.70 1.41 -13.24
N LYS A 136 -6.11 1.02 -14.38
CA LYS A 136 -4.76 0.44 -14.39
C LYS A 136 -3.74 1.51 -14.07
N LEU A 137 -2.78 1.15 -13.22
CA LEU A 137 -1.61 1.99 -12.95
C LEU A 137 -0.53 1.70 -13.99
N PRO A 138 0.04 2.73 -14.65
CA PRO A 138 1.20 2.55 -15.51
C PRO A 138 2.35 1.90 -14.75
N LEU A 139 3.14 1.06 -15.43
CA LEU A 139 4.29 0.38 -14.83
C LEU A 139 5.19 1.39 -14.09
N THR A 140 5.53 2.51 -14.74
CA THR A 140 6.35 3.59 -14.16
C THR A 140 5.82 4.13 -12.83
N THR A 141 4.51 4.12 -12.63
CA THR A 141 3.87 4.55 -11.37
C THR A 141 4.01 3.49 -10.30
N LEU A 142 3.77 2.21 -10.64
CA LEU A 142 4.02 1.08 -9.74
C LEU A 142 5.49 1.00 -9.33
N LEU A 143 6.41 1.28 -10.26
CA LEU A 143 7.85 1.37 -9.98
C LEU A 143 8.14 2.44 -8.92
N ARG A 144 7.54 3.63 -9.02
CA ARG A 144 7.73 4.72 -8.05
C ARG A 144 7.21 4.38 -6.66
N CYS A 145 6.05 3.71 -6.56
CA CYS A 145 5.55 3.20 -5.28
C CYS A 145 6.49 2.14 -4.65
N ARG A 146 7.46 1.64 -5.40
CA ARG A 146 8.39 0.56 -5.03
C ARG A 146 9.86 0.94 -5.09
N ILE A 147 10.19 2.22 -4.93
CA ILE A 147 11.59 2.72 -4.97
C ILE A 147 12.54 1.87 -4.10
N ARG A 148 12.09 1.32 -2.95
CA ARG A 148 12.92 0.43 -2.12
C ARG A 148 13.39 -0.85 -2.83
N HIS A 149 12.61 -1.43 -3.75
CA HIS A 149 13.07 -2.59 -4.53
C HIS A 149 14.26 -2.23 -5.42
N PHE A 150 14.36 -0.98 -5.88
CA PHE A 150 15.46 -0.52 -6.73
C PHE A 150 16.72 -0.16 -5.94
N THR A 151 16.57 0.36 -4.72
CA THR A 151 17.71 0.65 -3.85
C THR A 151 18.22 -0.60 -3.12
N ASP A 152 17.35 -1.50 -2.67
CA ASP A 152 17.74 -2.67 -1.86
C ASP A 152 17.97 -3.95 -2.68
N GLY A 153 17.54 -3.98 -3.95
CA GLY A 153 17.62 -5.15 -4.84
C GLY A 153 19.03 -5.49 -5.34
N ALA A 154 20.00 -4.59 -5.11
CA ALA A 154 21.43 -4.65 -5.50
C ALA A 154 21.71 -4.69 -7.01
N VAL A 155 20.92 -5.40 -7.81
CA VAL A 155 20.96 -5.40 -9.29
C VAL A 155 19.53 -5.50 -9.79
N LEU A 156 19.19 -4.69 -10.80
CA LEU A 156 17.91 -4.70 -11.51
C LEU A 156 18.17 -4.89 -13.01
N GLY A 157 17.43 -5.77 -13.66
CA GLY A 157 17.49 -5.94 -15.11
C GLY A 157 16.71 -7.16 -15.57
N SER A 158 16.95 -7.61 -16.81
CA SER A 158 16.39 -8.88 -17.27
C SER A 158 16.91 -10.05 -16.41
N GLN A 159 16.18 -11.16 -16.39
CA GLN A 159 16.63 -12.36 -15.69
C GLN A 159 18.04 -12.81 -16.12
N ALA A 160 18.35 -12.74 -17.42
CA ALA A 160 19.66 -13.06 -17.96
C ALA A 160 20.76 -12.11 -17.43
N PHE A 161 20.49 -10.81 -17.41
CA PHE A 161 21.43 -9.81 -16.89
C PHE A 161 21.72 -10.03 -15.40
N VAL A 162 20.68 -10.26 -14.60
CA VAL A 162 20.81 -10.49 -13.16
C VAL A 162 21.55 -11.81 -12.88
N GLN A 163 21.33 -12.84 -13.68
CA GLN A 163 22.09 -14.10 -13.62
C GLN A 163 23.57 -13.89 -13.93
N GLN A 164 23.89 -13.12 -14.97
CA GLN A 164 25.27 -12.79 -15.32
C GLN A 164 25.99 -12.06 -14.18
N GLN A 165 25.35 -11.07 -13.58
CA GLN A 165 25.92 -10.34 -12.44
C GLN A 165 26.09 -11.23 -11.19
N LEU A 166 25.14 -12.13 -10.93
CA LEU A 166 25.25 -13.12 -9.86
C LEU A 166 26.44 -14.07 -10.08
N ALA A 167 26.67 -14.51 -11.32
CA ALA A 167 27.81 -15.36 -11.67
C ALA A 167 29.14 -14.63 -11.45
N ALA A 168 29.25 -13.39 -11.96
CA ALA A 168 30.44 -12.56 -11.77
C ALA A 168 30.75 -12.32 -10.27
N TYR A 169 29.72 -12.00 -9.48
CA TYR A 169 29.85 -11.81 -8.03
C TYR A 169 30.34 -13.07 -7.29
N ARG A 170 29.89 -14.26 -7.70
CA ARG A 170 30.31 -15.54 -7.10
C ARG A 170 31.79 -15.83 -7.38
N THR A 171 32.25 -15.54 -8.59
CA THR A 171 33.65 -15.72 -8.99
C THR A 171 34.59 -14.81 -8.19
N LEU A 172 34.20 -13.54 -7.99
CA LEU A 172 35.01 -12.54 -7.27
C LEU A 172 35.11 -12.77 -5.76
N HIS A 173 34.06 -13.28 -5.12
CA HIS A 173 33.97 -13.27 -3.65
C HIS A 173 34.08 -14.64 -2.98
N HIS A 174 34.35 -15.73 -3.72
CA HIS A 174 34.56 -17.10 -3.22
C HIS A 174 33.59 -17.57 -2.11
N ARG A 175 32.38 -17.00 -2.03
CA ARG A 175 31.38 -17.28 -0.99
C ARG A 175 30.14 -17.91 -1.61
N ARG A 176 29.61 -18.95 -0.95
CA ARG A 176 28.24 -19.45 -1.14
C ARG A 176 27.23 -18.41 -0.61
N ALA A 177 27.06 -17.30 -1.32
CA ALA A 177 26.05 -16.32 -0.95
C ALA A 177 24.65 -16.92 -1.16
N ARG A 178 23.75 -16.81 -0.17
CA ARG A 178 22.32 -17.17 -0.22
C ARG A 178 21.49 -16.32 -1.22
N THR A 179 22.15 -15.78 -2.25
CA THR A 179 21.60 -14.81 -3.19
C THR A 179 21.26 -15.55 -4.48
N ALA A 180 20.02 -15.38 -4.93
CA ALA A 180 19.47 -16.01 -6.12
C ALA A 180 18.65 -14.95 -6.85
N VAL A 181 18.61 -15.04 -8.18
CA VAL A 181 17.77 -14.18 -9.01
C VAL A 181 16.32 -14.34 -8.55
N ARG A 182 15.68 -13.21 -8.26
CA ARG A 182 14.28 -13.19 -7.86
C ARG A 182 13.48 -12.46 -8.93
N PRO A 183 12.46 -13.11 -9.53
CA PRO A 183 11.53 -12.39 -10.37
C PRO A 183 10.85 -11.30 -9.56
N MET A 184 10.47 -10.22 -10.21
CA MET A 184 9.61 -9.23 -9.58
C MET A 184 8.26 -9.89 -9.23
N PRO A 185 7.67 -9.60 -8.07
CA PRO A 185 6.44 -10.26 -7.64
C PRO A 185 5.28 -10.00 -8.62
N LEU A 186 4.48 -11.02 -8.94
CA LEU A 186 3.42 -11.05 -9.98
C LEU A 186 2.23 -10.13 -9.63
N ILE A 187 2.47 -8.84 -9.67
CA ILE A 187 1.56 -7.77 -9.23
C ILE A 187 1.27 -6.81 -10.41
N THR A 188 2.02 -6.93 -11.50
CA THR A 188 1.79 -6.28 -12.79
C THR A 188 2.61 -7.01 -13.84
N ASP A 189 2.42 -6.69 -15.12
CA ASP A 189 3.36 -7.06 -16.16
C ASP A 189 4.67 -6.26 -15.99
N TRP A 190 5.71 -6.94 -15.51
CA TRP A 190 7.05 -6.37 -15.30
C TRP A 190 7.95 -6.45 -16.54
N GLY A 191 7.47 -7.01 -17.66
CA GLY A 191 8.28 -7.18 -18.86
C GLY A 191 9.53 -8.04 -18.63
N GLY A 192 9.47 -9.02 -17.72
CA GLY A 192 10.60 -9.92 -17.42
C GLY A 192 11.70 -9.35 -16.52
N LEU A 193 11.44 -8.23 -15.83
CA LEU A 193 12.38 -7.67 -14.84
C LEU A 193 12.58 -8.61 -13.64
N ALA A 194 13.83 -8.68 -13.20
CA ALA A 194 14.28 -9.45 -12.04
C ALA A 194 15.27 -8.62 -11.18
N THR A 195 15.42 -9.03 -9.93
CA THR A 195 16.38 -8.44 -8.99
C THR A 195 17.30 -9.49 -8.38
N LEU A 196 18.50 -9.09 -7.95
CA LEU A 196 19.46 -10.00 -7.34
C LEU A 196 19.07 -10.38 -5.90
N ARG A 197 18.37 -9.48 -5.18
CA ARG A 197 17.90 -9.70 -3.81
C ARG A 197 16.43 -9.31 -3.68
N GLY A 198 15.66 -10.14 -2.97
CA GLY A 198 14.35 -9.72 -2.47
C GLY A 198 14.50 -8.73 -1.32
N LEU A 199 13.49 -7.90 -1.11
CA LEU A 199 13.43 -7.03 0.08
C LEU A 199 13.60 -7.88 1.34
N ARG A 200 14.61 -7.54 2.15
CA ARG A 200 14.94 -8.28 3.39
C ARG A 200 13.91 -8.09 4.50
N LYS A 201 13.01 -7.11 4.37
CA LYS A 201 11.92 -6.82 5.29
C LYS A 201 10.63 -6.67 4.48
N PRO A 202 9.45 -7.03 5.03
CA PRO A 202 8.19 -6.50 4.49
C PRO A 202 8.32 -4.98 4.41
N ALA A 203 7.54 -4.34 3.53
CA ALA A 203 7.58 -2.90 3.31
C ALA A 203 7.21 -2.05 4.55
N LEU A 204 7.19 -2.63 5.76
CA LEU A 204 7.01 -1.98 7.04
C LEU A 204 8.24 -2.26 7.92
N GLY A 205 8.94 -1.16 8.20
CA GLY A 205 10.20 -1.05 8.92
C GLY A 205 10.71 0.37 8.79
#